data_AF-A0A1A5P327-F1
#
_entry.id   AF-A0A1A5P327-F1
#
_cell.length_a   1.000
_cell.length_b   1.000
_cell.length_c   1.000
_cell.angle_alpha   90.00
_cell.angle_beta   90.00
_cell.angle_gamma   90.00
#
_symmetry.space_group_name_H-M   'P 1'
#
loop_
_entity.id
_entity.type
_entity.pdbx_description
1 polymer ?
#
loop_
_entity_poly.entity_id
_entity_poly.type
_entity_poly.pdbx_seq_one_letter_code
_entity_poly.pdbx_strand_id
1 'polypeptide(L)'
;MDERRDRHGGDRALEEAHGSRLLRLDDGEKFSERLQHAVAGFVDTPRDSVAEADRVLEELAARFTDAVTERRRTLRRSWRTEDVGEGPNAAETGTEQLRLALRDYRELAERLLRA
;
A
#
# COMPACT_ATOMS: atom_id res chain seq x y z
N MET A 1 -13.82 -34.35 -22.36
CA MET A 1 -13.86 -33.60 -21.10
C MET A 1 -12.44 -33.55 -20.61
N ASP A 2 -11.88 -32.35 -20.44
CA ASP A 2 -10.86 -31.99 -19.42
C ASP A 2 -10.34 -30.60 -19.78
N GLU A 3 -11.25 -29.64 -19.69
CA GLU A 3 -10.88 -28.27 -19.37
C GLU A 3 -10.89 -28.16 -17.84
N ARG A 4 -10.18 -27.17 -17.30
CA ARG A 4 -10.13 -26.77 -15.88
C ARG A 4 -9.04 -27.44 -15.04
N ARG A 5 -7.83 -26.88 -15.12
CA ARG A 5 -7.13 -26.29 -13.95
C ARG A 5 -5.78 -25.77 -14.43
N ASP A 6 -5.66 -24.44 -14.49
CA ASP A 6 -4.43 -23.69 -14.20
C ASP A 6 -4.70 -22.19 -14.43
N ARG A 7 -5.65 -21.64 -13.67
CA ARG A 7 -5.95 -20.19 -13.67
C ARG A 7 -5.85 -19.54 -12.28
N HIS A 8 -5.16 -20.17 -11.33
CA HIS A 8 -5.09 -19.65 -9.94
C HIS A 8 -3.68 -19.25 -9.45
N GLY A 9 -2.67 -19.31 -10.32
CA GLY A 9 -1.30 -18.86 -9.99
C GLY A 9 -1.03 -17.37 -10.26
N GLY A 10 -1.75 -16.76 -11.20
CA GLY A 10 -1.54 -15.36 -11.61
C GLY A 10 -2.10 -14.32 -10.65
N ASP A 11 -3.23 -14.62 -10.00
CA ASP A 11 -3.94 -13.70 -9.10
C ASP A 11 -3.13 -13.38 -7.83
N ARG A 12 -2.45 -14.39 -7.27
CA ARG A 12 -1.63 -14.25 -6.06
C ARG A 12 -0.33 -13.47 -6.28
N ALA A 13 0.31 -13.66 -7.45
CA ALA A 13 1.52 -12.92 -7.81
C ALA A 13 1.22 -11.45 -8.12
N LEU A 14 0.04 -11.16 -8.69
CA LEU A 14 -0.46 -9.80 -8.83
C LEU A 14 -0.77 -9.20 -7.45
N GLU A 15 -1.45 -9.92 -6.53
CA GLU A 15 -1.69 -9.46 -5.15
C GLU A 15 -0.40 -9.16 -4.35
N GLU A 16 0.65 -9.96 -4.49
CA GLU A 16 1.95 -9.71 -3.86
C GLU A 16 2.67 -8.49 -4.47
N ALA A 17 2.61 -8.32 -5.79
CA ALA A 17 3.11 -7.12 -6.47
C ALA A 17 2.27 -5.87 -6.12
N HIS A 18 0.96 -6.00 -5.89
CA HIS A 18 0.09 -4.94 -5.40
C HIS A 18 0.34 -4.64 -3.90
N GLY A 19 0.83 -5.61 -3.13
CA GLY A 19 1.36 -5.38 -1.78
C GLY A 19 2.70 -4.63 -1.75
N SER A 20 3.43 -4.61 -2.87
CA SER A 20 4.73 -3.93 -3.00
C SER A 20 4.61 -2.42 -3.34
N ARG A 21 3.46 -1.97 -3.85
CA ARG A 21 3.20 -0.56 -4.18
C ARG A 21 2.15 0.01 -3.22
N LEU A 22 2.54 0.99 -2.40
CA LEU A 22 1.63 1.59 -1.42
C LEU A 22 0.42 2.27 -2.06
N LEU A 23 0.52 2.64 -3.33
CA LEU A 23 -0.58 3.09 -4.16
C LEU A 23 -0.90 2.04 -5.22
N ARG A 24 -2.19 1.84 -5.49
CA ARG A 24 -2.63 1.06 -6.66
C ARG A 24 -2.07 1.75 -7.91
N LEU A 25 -1.49 0.98 -8.82
CA LEU A 25 -0.93 1.49 -10.08
C LEU A 25 -1.92 2.40 -10.83
N ASP A 26 -3.19 1.98 -10.88
CA ASP A 26 -4.26 2.69 -11.60
C ASP A 26 -4.57 4.08 -11.04
N ASP A 27 -4.31 4.31 -9.74
CA ASP A 27 -4.47 5.63 -9.13
C ASP A 27 -3.27 6.53 -9.46
N GLY A 28 -2.06 5.97 -9.50
CA GLY A 28 -0.83 6.69 -9.84
C GLY A 28 -0.80 7.21 -11.28
N GLU A 29 -1.30 6.44 -12.24
CA GLU A 29 -1.39 6.87 -13.65
C GLU A 29 -2.34 8.06 -13.81
N LYS A 30 -3.51 8.01 -13.16
CA LYS A 30 -4.50 9.11 -13.20
C LYS A 30 -3.97 10.41 -12.60
N PHE A 31 -3.27 10.34 -11.47
CA PHE A 31 -2.65 11.54 -10.88
C PHE A 31 -1.52 12.09 -11.77
N SER A 32 -0.76 11.20 -12.42
CA SER A 32 0.29 11.59 -13.37
C SER A 32 -0.27 12.30 -14.59
N GLU A 33 -1.36 11.80 -15.17
CA GLU A 33 -2.06 12.43 -16.30
C GLU A 33 -2.61 13.82 -15.93
N ARG A 34 -3.25 13.95 -14.76
CA ARG A 34 -3.76 15.24 -14.26
C ARG A 34 -2.64 16.25 -14.04
N LEU A 35 -1.51 15.81 -13.49
CA LEU A 35 -0.34 16.68 -13.30
C LEU A 35 0.23 17.14 -14.65
N GLN A 36 0.33 16.24 -15.63
CA GLN A 36 0.77 16.59 -16.99
C GLN A 36 -0.18 17.59 -17.66
N HIS A 37 -1.49 17.45 -17.46
CA HIS A 37 -2.47 18.41 -17.95
C HIS A 37 -2.29 19.81 -17.33
N ALA A 38 -2.11 19.87 -16.01
CA ALA A 38 -1.85 21.12 -15.30
C ALA A 38 -0.56 21.80 -15.81
N VAL A 39 0.51 21.04 -16.00
CA VAL A 39 1.79 21.55 -16.54
C VAL A 39 1.64 22.04 -17.97
N ALA A 40 0.89 21.31 -18.82
CA ALA A 40 0.63 21.72 -20.20
C ALA A 40 -0.18 23.03 -20.26
N GLY A 41 -1.16 23.21 -19.36
CA GLY A 41 -1.98 24.42 -19.27
C GLY A 41 -1.27 25.65 -18.70
N PHE A 42 -0.06 25.48 -18.11
CA PHE A 42 0.65 26.56 -17.41
C PHE A 42 0.95 27.76 -18.30
N VAL A 43 1.17 27.52 -19.60
CA VAL A 43 1.46 28.57 -20.58
C VAL A 43 0.26 29.51 -20.78
N ASP A 44 -0.96 28.98 -20.67
CA ASP A 44 -2.20 29.72 -20.91
C ASP A 44 -2.80 30.28 -19.61
N THR A 45 -2.81 29.48 -18.54
CA THR A 45 -3.45 29.81 -17.26
C THR A 45 -2.55 29.47 -16.06
N PRO A 46 -1.43 30.19 -15.87
CA PRO A 46 -0.39 29.81 -14.91
C PRO A 46 -0.87 29.69 -13.45
N ARG A 47 -1.82 30.53 -13.02
CA ARG A 47 -2.38 30.43 -11.66
C ARG A 47 -3.28 29.22 -11.47
N ASP A 48 -4.12 28.93 -12.46
CA ASP A 48 -5.06 27.81 -12.38
C ASP A 48 -4.31 26.48 -12.48
N SER A 49 -3.31 26.40 -13.35
CA SER A 49 -2.40 25.25 -13.46
C SER A 49 -1.68 24.92 -12.16
N VAL A 50 -1.16 25.93 -11.47
CA VAL A 50 -0.50 25.70 -10.16
C VAL A 50 -1.52 25.24 -9.13
N ALA A 51 -2.72 25.83 -9.10
CA ALA A 51 -3.78 25.40 -8.19
C ALA A 51 -4.28 23.97 -8.50
N GLU A 52 -4.27 23.55 -9.76
CA GLU A 52 -4.59 22.17 -10.15
C GLU A 52 -3.50 21.20 -9.72
N ALA A 53 -2.23 21.53 -9.96
CA ALA A 53 -1.10 20.72 -9.50
C ALA A 53 -1.08 20.55 -7.98
N ASP A 54 -1.39 21.61 -7.23
CA ASP A 54 -1.51 21.58 -5.77
C ASP A 54 -2.62 20.64 -5.30
N ARG A 55 -3.81 20.71 -5.90
CA ARG A 55 -4.93 19.79 -5.60
C ARG A 55 -4.58 18.34 -5.92
N VAL A 56 -3.92 18.09 -7.04
CA VAL A 56 -3.46 16.74 -7.41
C VAL A 56 -2.50 16.19 -6.35
N LEU A 57 -1.59 17.02 -5.86
CA LEU A 57 -0.65 16.63 -4.81
C LEU A 57 -1.34 16.38 -3.46
N GLU A 58 -2.30 17.23 -3.09
CA GLU A 58 -3.12 17.07 -1.87
C GLU A 58 -3.87 15.74 -1.89
N GLU A 59 -4.57 15.43 -3.00
CA GLU A 59 -5.29 14.18 -3.16
C GLU A 59 -4.37 12.95 -3.13
N LEU A 60 -3.20 13.05 -3.77
CA LEU A 60 -2.19 11.99 -3.76
C LEU A 60 -1.67 11.73 -2.35
N ALA A 61 -1.36 12.79 -1.59
CA ALA A 61 -0.88 12.69 -0.21
C ALA A 61 -1.94 12.09 0.74
N ALA A 62 -3.21 12.46 0.56
CA ALA A 62 -4.33 11.89 1.30
C ALA A 62 -4.46 10.38 1.02
N ARG A 63 -4.46 9.98 -0.27
CA ARG A 63 -4.53 8.57 -0.68
C ARG A 63 -3.36 7.74 -0.17
N PHE A 64 -2.16 8.32 -0.20
CA PHE A 64 -0.97 7.68 0.35
C PHE A 64 -1.09 7.45 1.85
N THR A 65 -1.53 8.46 2.60
CA THR A 65 -1.74 8.38 4.05
C THR A 65 -2.79 7.33 4.42
N ASP A 66 -3.88 7.26 3.66
CA ASP A 66 -4.93 6.25 3.84
C ASP A 66 -4.40 4.84 3.60
N ALA A 67 -3.64 4.62 2.53
CA ALA A 67 -3.06 3.33 2.21
C ALA A 67 -2.05 2.87 3.28
N VAL A 68 -1.19 3.77 3.77
CA VAL A 68 -0.27 3.48 4.88
C VAL A 68 -1.05 3.15 6.16
N THR A 69 -2.11 3.90 6.45
CA THR A 69 -2.96 3.67 7.63
C THR A 69 -3.65 2.31 7.55
N GLU A 70 -4.16 1.92 6.39
CA GLU A 70 -4.82 0.63 6.19
C GLU A 70 -3.83 -0.54 6.27
N ARG A 71 -2.63 -0.39 5.69
CA ARG A 71 -1.56 -1.39 5.83
C ARG A 71 -1.14 -1.55 7.30
N ARG A 72 -0.98 -0.45 8.03
CA ARG A 72 -0.68 -0.46 9.47
C ARG A 72 -1.78 -1.14 10.28
N ARG A 73 -3.06 -0.91 9.95
CA ARG A 73 -4.20 -1.57 10.59
C ARG A 73 -4.22 -3.07 10.32
N THR A 74 -3.93 -3.47 9.09
CA THR A 74 -3.85 -4.89 8.69
C THR A 74 -2.73 -5.61 9.44
N LEU A 75 -1.53 -5.04 9.47
CA LEU A 75 -0.41 -5.55 10.28
C LEU A 75 -0.75 -5.60 11.77
N ARG A 76 -1.43 -4.58 12.30
CA ARG A 76 -1.88 -4.58 13.70
C ARG A 76 -2.88 -5.71 13.99
N ARG A 77 -3.73 -6.05 13.03
CA ARG A 77 -4.70 -7.15 13.18
C ARG A 77 -4.02 -8.51 13.11
N SER A 78 -3.05 -8.71 12.21
CA SER A 78 -2.39 -10.02 12.05
C SER A 78 -1.73 -10.49 13.35
N TRP A 79 -0.88 -9.67 13.98
CA TRP A 79 -0.21 -10.10 15.21
C TRP A 79 -1.13 -10.16 16.44
N ARG A 80 -2.22 -9.39 16.47
CA ARG A 80 -3.16 -9.36 17.61
C ARG A 80 -4.15 -10.53 17.61
N THR A 81 -4.39 -11.14 16.45
CA THR A 81 -5.27 -12.31 16.31
C THR A 81 -4.54 -13.62 16.59
N GLU A 82 -3.21 -13.67 16.41
CA GLU A 82 -2.40 -14.89 16.64
C GLU A 82 -2.02 -15.13 18.11
N ASP A 83 -2.21 -14.14 18.99
CA ASP A 83 -1.94 -14.20 20.44
C ASP A 83 -2.88 -15.15 21.23
N VAL A 84 -3.88 -15.76 20.58
CA VAL A 84 -4.86 -16.66 21.23
C VAL A 84 -4.46 -18.13 21.05
N GLY A 85 -3.25 -18.48 21.49
CA GLY A 85 -2.85 -19.88 21.64
C GLY A 85 -2.91 -20.28 23.11
N GLU A 86 -3.94 -20.99 23.56
CA GLU A 86 -3.96 -21.55 24.92
C GLU A 86 -3.07 -22.82 24.97
N GLY A 87 -1.86 -22.70 25.54
CA GLY A 87 -0.96 -23.83 25.73
C GLY A 87 0.35 -23.46 26.45
N PRO A 88 1.13 -24.44 26.93
CA PRO A 88 2.36 -24.21 27.68
C PRO A 88 3.45 -23.47 26.89
N ASN A 89 3.36 -23.46 25.55
CA ASN A 89 4.27 -22.75 24.64
C ASN A 89 3.68 -21.43 24.10
N ALA A 90 2.54 -20.97 24.65
CA ALA A 90 1.87 -19.73 24.23
C ALA A 90 2.78 -18.51 24.36
N ALA A 91 3.52 -18.43 25.47
CA ALA A 91 4.44 -17.34 25.74
C ALA A 91 5.60 -17.29 24.72
N GLU A 92 6.18 -18.44 24.38
CA GLU A 92 7.26 -18.52 23.38
C GLU A 92 6.74 -18.18 21.97
N THR A 93 5.56 -18.71 21.63
CA THR A 93 4.92 -18.46 20.32
C THR A 93 4.55 -16.98 20.18
N GLY A 94 4.00 -16.34 21.22
CA GLY A 94 3.67 -14.91 21.21
C GLY A 94 4.89 -14.01 21.05
N THR A 95 6.03 -14.37 21.67
CA THR A 95 7.28 -13.61 21.47
C THR A 95 7.82 -13.70 20.04
N GLU A 96 7.68 -14.85 19.37
CA GLU A 96 8.10 -15.00 17.98
C GLU A 96 7.19 -14.24 17.03
N GLN A 97 5.88 -14.26 17.27
CA GLN A 97 4.91 -13.45 16.52
C GLN A 97 5.20 -11.95 16.65
N LEU A 98 5.58 -11.47 17.85
CA LEU A 98 6.01 -10.08 18.06
C LEU A 98 7.29 -9.74 17.29
N ARG A 99 8.25 -10.67 17.16
CA ARG A 99 9.45 -10.45 16.32
C ARG A 99 9.09 -10.32 14.85
N LEU A 100 8.22 -11.19 14.34
CA LEU A 100 7.73 -11.12 12.96
C LEU A 100 6.96 -9.81 12.71
N ALA A 101 6.07 -9.43 13.63
CA ALA A 101 5.36 -8.16 13.54
C ALA A 101 6.32 -6.96 13.49
N LEU A 102 7.33 -6.91 14.37
CA LEU A 102 8.31 -5.83 14.39
C LEU A 102 9.12 -5.77 13.09
N ARG A 103 9.46 -6.94 12.51
CA ARG A 103 10.10 -7.03 11.20
C ARG A 103 9.20 -6.44 10.12
N ASP A 104 7.92 -6.77 10.09
CA ASP A 104 6.97 -6.26 9.10
C ASP A 104 6.79 -4.73 9.22
N TYR A 105 6.75 -4.20 10.45
CA TYR A 105 6.72 -2.76 10.70
C TYR A 105 8.00 -2.07 10.19
N ARG A 106 9.16 -2.68 10.41
CA ARG A 106 10.44 -2.17 9.91
C ARG A 106 10.49 -2.17 8.39
N GLU A 107 10.12 -3.27 7.75
CA GLU A 107 10.09 -3.38 6.29
C GLU A 107 9.12 -2.35 5.68
N LEU A 108 7.95 -2.12 6.30
CA LEU A 108 7.03 -1.07 5.89
C LEU A 108 7.65 0.33 6.01
N ALA A 109 8.30 0.63 7.13
CA ALA A 109 8.95 1.92 7.36
C ALA A 109 10.12 2.15 6.39
N GLU A 110 10.94 1.14 6.13
CA GLU A 110 12.05 1.22 5.17
C GLU A 110 11.55 1.45 3.75
N ARG A 111 10.41 0.84 3.37
CA ARG A 111 9.77 1.10 2.08
C ARG A 111 9.27 2.53 1.97
N LEU A 112 8.74 3.11 3.04
CA LEU A 112 8.35 4.52 3.08
C LEU A 112 9.54 5.47 2.94
N LEU A 113 10.69 5.10 3.51
CA LEU A 113 11.91 5.91 3.44
C LEU A 113 12.64 5.82 2.09
N ARG A 114 12.35 4.79 1.28
CA ARG A 114 12.97 4.57 -0.05
C ARG A 114 12.06 4.97 -1.21
N ALA A 115 10.82 5.34 -0.94
CA ALA A 115 9.87 5.86 -1.92
C ALA A 115 10.20 7.32 -2.27
#